data_AF-A0A0P1AM58-F1
#
_entry.id   AF-A0A0P1AM58-F1
#
_cell.length_a   1.000
_cell.length_b   1.000
_cell.length_c   1.000
_cell.angle_alpha   90.00
_cell.angle_beta   90.00
_cell.angle_gamma   90.00
#
_symmetry.space_group_name_H-M   'P 1'
#
loop_
_entity.id
_entity.type
_entity.pdbx_description
1 polymer ?
#
loop_
_entity_poly.entity_id
_entity_poly.type
_entity_poly.pdbx_seq_one_letter_code
_entity_poly.pdbx_strand_id
1 'polypeptide(L)'
;MDQAIAMLEKQTHIGQSRAFERQLSLSKFDYIRSIAVHRYLLLLKQNMSSKMESSLSVVSSMMPSNNGANDHRARKLREWAKFYIENQALPASHQGCHVKTKSLVNDEDVQNHCLTWLQSQTSDSISGTTLSHWVRTQLHINLELRDVVDIRERTAQRWI
;
A
#
# COMPACT_ATOMS: atom_id res chain seq x y z
N MET A 1 -27.31 -12.64 4.24
CA MET A 1 -26.30 -12.62 5.31
C MET A 1 -25.82 -14.04 5.65
N ASP A 2 -26.72 -14.98 5.92
CA ASP A 2 -26.34 -16.37 6.28
C ASP A 2 -25.53 -17.10 5.21
N GLN A 3 -25.87 -16.93 3.93
CA GLN A 3 -25.10 -17.47 2.82
C GLN A 3 -23.64 -16.96 2.81
N ALA A 4 -23.44 -15.66 3.07
CA ALA A 4 -22.11 -15.05 3.11
C ALA A 4 -21.28 -15.60 4.29
N ILE A 5 -21.91 -15.79 5.45
CA ILE A 5 -21.27 -16.41 6.62
C ILE A 5 -20.86 -17.85 6.30
N ALA A 6 -21.74 -18.67 5.73
CA ALA A 6 -21.43 -20.06 5.39
C ALA A 6 -20.30 -20.18 4.34
N MET A 7 -20.25 -19.28 3.37
CA MET A 7 -19.17 -19.21 2.37
C MET A 7 -17.83 -18.84 3.02
N LEU A 8 -17.83 -17.84 3.90
CA LEU A 8 -16.64 -17.41 4.64
C LEU A 8 -16.19 -18.47 5.65
N GLU A 9 -17.11 -19.17 6.29
CA GLU A 9 -16.81 -20.28 7.19
C GLU A 9 -16.07 -21.39 6.44
N LYS A 10 -16.56 -21.79 5.26
CA LYS A 10 -15.82 -22.74 4.40
C LYS A 10 -14.43 -22.25 4.02
N GLN A 11 -14.23 -20.94 3.83
CA GLN A 11 -12.92 -20.37 3.49
C GLN A 11 -11.98 -20.19 4.68
N THR A 12 -12.52 -20.00 5.89
CA THR A 12 -11.75 -19.60 7.09
C THR A 12 -11.61 -20.71 8.13
N HIS A 13 -12.45 -21.75 8.09
CA HIS A 13 -12.47 -22.87 9.04
C HIS A 13 -11.51 -24.03 8.66
N ILE A 14 -10.59 -23.80 7.72
CA ILE A 14 -9.76 -24.89 7.19
C ILE A 14 -8.49 -25.05 8.01
N GLY A 15 -8.41 -26.19 8.69
CA GLY A 15 -7.26 -26.60 9.47
C GLY A 15 -5.98 -26.66 8.63
N GLN A 16 -4.99 -25.86 9.04
CA GLN A 16 -3.55 -26.13 9.11
C GLN A 16 -2.79 -26.80 7.93
N SER A 17 -3.39 -27.06 6.77
CA SER A 17 -2.65 -27.65 5.64
C SER A 17 -2.15 -26.58 4.67
N ARG A 18 -0.82 -26.42 4.60
CA ARG A 18 -0.12 -25.62 3.56
C ARG A 18 -0.51 -26.01 2.13
N ALA A 19 -1.08 -27.21 1.92
CA ALA A 19 -1.56 -27.66 0.62
C ALA A 19 -2.85 -26.96 0.18
N PHE A 20 -3.69 -26.53 1.12
CA PHE A 20 -4.94 -25.82 0.82
C PHE A 20 -4.73 -24.32 0.57
N GLU A 21 -3.77 -23.71 1.28
CA GLU A 21 -3.33 -22.33 1.00
C GLU A 21 -2.87 -22.14 -0.45
N ARG A 22 -2.24 -23.17 -1.04
CA ARG A 22 -1.86 -23.22 -2.47
C ARG A 22 -3.06 -23.35 -3.40
N GLN A 23 -4.18 -23.91 -2.94
CA GLN A 23 -5.36 -24.21 -3.74
C GLN A 23 -6.26 -22.98 -3.94
N LEU A 24 -6.30 -22.02 -3.01
CA LEU A 24 -7.13 -20.81 -3.15
C LEU A 24 -6.46 -19.66 -3.90
N SER A 25 -5.15 -19.70 -4.17
CA SER A 25 -4.40 -18.54 -4.73
C SER A 25 -4.62 -17.21 -3.98
N LEU A 26 -5.08 -17.27 -2.73
CA LEU A 26 -5.40 -16.06 -1.96
C LEU A 26 -4.11 -15.44 -1.42
N SER A 27 -3.98 -14.13 -1.59
CA SER A 27 -2.96 -13.38 -0.87
C SER A 27 -3.14 -13.53 0.63
N LYS A 28 -2.05 -13.57 1.39
CA LYS A 28 -2.06 -13.51 2.87
C LYS A 28 -2.94 -12.35 3.36
N PHE A 29 -2.91 -11.23 2.66
CA PHE A 29 -3.74 -10.07 2.97
C PHE A 29 -5.24 -10.38 2.83
N ASP A 30 -5.65 -11.02 1.74
CA ASP A 30 -7.05 -11.38 1.48
C ASP A 30 -7.58 -12.39 2.47
N TYR A 31 -6.75 -13.34 2.88
CA TYR A 31 -7.11 -14.30 3.92
C TYR A 31 -7.46 -13.59 5.24
N ILE A 32 -6.62 -12.64 5.67
CA ILE A 32 -6.89 -11.84 6.88
C ILE A 32 -8.18 -11.02 6.72
N ARG A 33 -8.41 -10.42 5.54
CA ARG A 33 -9.66 -9.70 5.24
C ARG A 33 -10.88 -10.60 5.34
N SER A 34 -10.82 -11.83 4.81
CA SER A 34 -11.92 -12.80 4.89
C SER A 34 -12.25 -13.18 6.34
N ILE A 35 -11.24 -13.45 7.18
CA ILE A 35 -11.48 -13.75 8.60
C ILE A 35 -12.09 -12.53 9.31
N ALA A 36 -11.59 -11.33 9.06
CA ALA A 36 -12.12 -10.11 9.68
C ALA A 36 -13.59 -9.87 9.31
N VAL A 37 -13.94 -10.03 8.03
CA VAL A 37 -15.34 -9.94 7.57
C VAL A 37 -16.19 -11.03 8.20
N HIS A 38 -15.70 -12.26 8.28
CA HIS A 38 -16.42 -13.37 8.89
C HIS A 38 -16.77 -13.08 10.36
N ARG A 39 -15.77 -12.70 11.17
CA ARG A 39 -15.97 -12.36 12.59
C ARG A 39 -16.93 -11.19 12.77
N TYR A 40 -16.83 -10.17 11.93
CA TYR A 40 -17.75 -9.04 11.95
C TYR A 40 -19.20 -9.45 11.67
N LEU A 41 -19.43 -10.28 10.66
CA LEU A 41 -20.76 -10.76 10.31
C LEU A 41 -21.35 -11.67 11.42
N LEU A 42 -20.53 -12.49 12.08
CA LEU A 42 -20.98 -13.29 13.22
C LEU A 42 -21.44 -12.43 14.39
N LEU A 43 -20.69 -11.40 14.76
CA LEU A 43 -21.07 -10.46 15.83
C LEU A 43 -22.39 -9.76 15.53
N LEU A 44 -22.60 -9.36 14.27
CA LEU A 44 -23.86 -8.77 13.84
C LEU A 44 -25.02 -9.77 13.89
N LYS A 45 -24.80 -11.03 13.46
CA LYS A 45 -25.84 -12.07 13.47
C LYS A 45 -26.29 -12.40 14.90
N GLN A 46 -25.37 -12.37 15.85
CA GLN A 46 -25.66 -12.62 17.26
C GLN A 46 -26.29 -11.41 17.97
N ASN A 47 -26.52 -10.29 17.27
CA ASN A 47 -27.05 -9.03 17.82
C ASN A 47 -26.30 -8.55 19.09
N MET A 48 -25.01 -8.90 19.23
CA MET A 48 -24.25 -8.60 20.43
C MET A 48 -23.84 -7.13 20.54
N SER A 49 -23.71 -6.42 19.41
CA SER A 49 -23.24 -5.02 19.41
C SER A 49 -23.67 -4.26 18.16
N SER A 50 -23.53 -2.93 18.21
CA SER A 50 -23.79 -2.07 17.06
C SER A 50 -22.77 -2.30 15.93
N LYS A 51 -23.15 -1.94 14.69
CA LYS A 51 -22.26 -2.02 13.52
C LYS A 51 -20.91 -1.33 13.73
N MET A 52 -20.89 -0.21 14.46
CA MET A 52 -19.66 0.52 14.74
C MET A 52 -18.79 -0.23 15.75
N GLU A 53 -19.37 -0.63 16.88
CA GLU A 53 -18.68 -1.32 17.96
C GLU A 53 -18.12 -2.68 17.51
N SER A 54 -18.91 -3.50 16.81
CA SER A 54 -18.43 -4.79 16.29
C SER A 54 -17.26 -4.61 15.34
N SER A 55 -17.31 -3.61 14.45
CA SER A 55 -16.23 -3.37 13.49
C SER A 55 -14.95 -2.86 14.17
N LEU A 56 -15.08 -2.03 15.21
CA LEU A 56 -13.94 -1.52 15.97
C LEU A 56 -13.30 -2.63 16.81
N SER A 57 -14.12 -3.46 17.46
CA SER A 57 -13.68 -4.62 18.24
C SER A 57 -12.86 -5.59 17.39
N VAL A 58 -13.37 -5.98 16.21
CA VAL A 58 -12.67 -6.89 15.28
C VAL A 58 -11.34 -6.29 14.82
N VAL A 59 -11.33 -5.00 14.44
CA VAL A 59 -10.10 -4.33 13.97
C VAL A 59 -9.07 -4.20 15.07
N SER A 60 -9.47 -3.81 16.28
CA SER A 60 -8.55 -3.67 17.41
C SER A 60 -7.91 -5.01 17.80
N SER A 61 -8.66 -6.12 17.67
CA SER A 61 -8.14 -7.46 17.95
C SER A 61 -7.26 -8.04 16.83
N MET A 62 -7.66 -7.89 15.56
CA MET A 62 -7.01 -8.57 14.43
C MET A 62 -6.04 -7.71 13.62
N MET A 63 -6.26 -6.40 13.61
CA MET A 63 -5.52 -5.45 12.79
C MET A 63 -5.13 -4.22 13.63
N PRO A 64 -4.41 -4.39 14.77
CA PRO A 64 -4.01 -3.27 15.59
C PRO A 64 -3.14 -2.29 14.80
N SER A 65 -3.31 -1.00 15.09
CA SER A 65 -2.54 0.08 14.49
C SER A 65 -2.04 1.02 15.57
N ASN A 66 -0.74 1.27 15.60
CA ASN A 66 -0.13 2.17 16.60
C ASN A 66 -0.49 3.64 16.38
N ASN A 67 -0.98 4.00 15.19
CA ASN A 67 -1.19 5.39 14.79
C ASN A 67 -2.67 5.84 14.80
N GLY A 68 -3.53 5.23 15.64
CA GLY A 68 -4.96 5.61 15.71
C GLY A 68 -5.79 5.32 14.44
N ALA A 69 -5.26 4.53 13.50
CA ALA A 69 -5.93 4.23 12.22
C ALA A 69 -7.11 3.23 12.35
N ASN A 70 -7.51 2.86 13.57
CA ASN A 70 -8.53 1.85 13.83
C ASN A 70 -9.90 2.29 13.30
N ASP A 71 -10.26 3.57 13.41
CA ASP A 71 -11.53 4.09 12.90
C ASP A 71 -11.64 3.97 11.38
N HIS A 72 -10.55 4.30 10.68
CA HIS A 72 -10.47 4.14 9.24
C HIS A 72 -10.59 2.67 8.84
N ARG A 73 -9.85 1.78 9.50
CA ARG A 73 -9.90 0.33 9.24
C ARG A 73 -11.28 -0.26 9.56
N ALA A 74 -11.94 0.18 10.63
CA ALA A 74 -13.29 -0.24 10.99
C ALA A 74 -14.30 0.17 9.91
N ARG A 75 -14.16 1.38 9.34
CA ARG A 75 -14.96 1.81 8.19
C ARG A 75 -14.71 0.92 6.97
N LYS A 76 -13.45 0.66 6.62
CA LYS A 76 -13.09 -0.26 5.52
C LYS A 76 -13.65 -1.66 5.73
N LEU A 77 -13.62 -2.19 6.95
CA LEU A 77 -14.18 -3.50 7.28
C LEU A 77 -15.69 -3.55 7.00
N ARG A 78 -16.43 -2.50 7.36
CA ARG A 78 -17.86 -2.39 7.06
C ARG A 78 -18.12 -2.33 5.55
N GLU A 79 -17.30 -1.60 4.80
CA GLU A 79 -17.36 -1.57 3.33
C GLU A 79 -17.10 -2.95 2.71
N TRP A 80 -16.07 -3.66 3.18
CA TRP A 80 -15.78 -5.02 2.73
C TRP A 80 -16.91 -5.98 3.01
N ALA A 81 -17.49 -5.92 4.21
CA ALA A 81 -18.61 -6.77 4.59
C ALA A 81 -19.85 -6.49 3.73
N LYS A 82 -20.17 -5.22 3.47
CA LYS A 82 -21.25 -4.82 2.57
C LYS A 82 -21.00 -5.38 1.16
N PHE A 83 -19.83 -5.13 0.60
CA PHE A 83 -19.46 -5.59 -0.74
C PHE A 83 -19.51 -7.13 -0.85
N TYR A 84 -19.06 -7.84 0.19
CA TYR A 84 -19.08 -9.31 0.21
C TYR A 84 -20.50 -9.87 0.29
N ILE A 85 -21.41 -9.25 1.04
CA ILE A 85 -22.82 -9.66 1.06
C ILE A 85 -23.45 -9.54 -0.34
N GLU A 86 -23.12 -8.47 -1.07
CA GLU A 86 -23.67 -8.18 -2.40
C GLU A 86 -23.04 -9.04 -3.51
N ASN A 87 -21.72 -9.25 -3.47
CA ASN A 87 -20.95 -9.81 -4.59
C ASN A 87 -20.37 -11.21 -4.31
N GLN A 88 -20.49 -11.71 -3.07
CA GLN A 88 -19.88 -12.97 -2.61
C GLN A 88 -18.36 -13.04 -2.82
N ALA A 89 -17.70 -11.88 -2.89
CA ALA A 89 -16.28 -11.71 -3.08
C ALA A 89 -15.77 -10.50 -2.30
N LEU A 90 -14.48 -10.48 -1.96
CA LEU A 90 -13.85 -9.28 -1.40
C LEU A 90 -13.54 -8.28 -2.52
N PRO A 91 -13.59 -6.96 -2.25
CA PRO A 91 -13.18 -5.97 -3.25
C PRO A 91 -11.68 -6.11 -3.52
N ALA A 92 -11.29 -5.90 -4.78
CA ALA A 92 -9.89 -5.99 -5.20
C ALA A 92 -8.99 -5.11 -4.32
N SER A 93 -7.88 -5.67 -3.85
CA SER A 93 -6.86 -4.88 -3.15
C SER A 93 -5.93 -4.26 -4.17
N HIS A 94 -5.83 -2.93 -4.16
CA HIS A 94 -4.81 -2.21 -4.92
C HIS A 94 -3.50 -2.06 -4.13
N GLN A 95 -3.40 -2.64 -2.92
CA GLN A 95 -2.13 -2.63 -2.18
C GLN A 95 -1.08 -3.42 -2.95
N GLY A 96 0.05 -2.77 -3.24
CA GLY A 96 1.13 -3.37 -4.03
C GLY A 96 0.94 -3.30 -5.55
N CYS A 97 -0.18 -2.76 -6.05
CA CYS A 97 -0.38 -2.52 -7.49
C CYS A 97 0.39 -1.32 -8.03
N HIS A 98 0.90 -0.46 -7.15
CA HIS A 98 1.87 0.56 -7.57
C HIS A 98 3.19 -0.15 -7.87
N VAL A 99 3.51 -0.26 -9.16
CA VAL A 99 4.85 -0.62 -9.63
C VAL A 99 5.83 0.31 -8.92
N LYS A 100 6.71 -0.27 -8.10
CA LYS A 100 7.83 0.47 -7.51
C LYS A 100 8.78 0.81 -8.65
N THR A 101 8.54 1.93 -9.31
CA THR A 101 9.52 2.50 -10.24
C THR A 101 10.73 2.85 -9.39
N LYS A 102 11.90 2.29 -9.72
CA LYS A 102 13.14 2.64 -9.03
C LYS A 102 13.35 4.14 -9.19
N SER A 103 13.67 4.83 -8.10
CA SER A 103 13.97 6.27 -8.15
C SER A 103 15.19 6.49 -9.04
N LEU A 104 15.18 7.53 -9.86
CA LEU A 104 16.30 7.86 -10.75
C LEU A 104 17.60 8.11 -9.98
N VAL A 105 17.51 8.73 -8.80
CA VAL A 105 18.68 8.96 -7.93
C VAL A 105 19.28 7.68 -7.36
N ASN A 106 18.64 6.53 -7.51
CA ASN A 106 19.21 5.26 -7.07
C ASN A 106 20.07 4.60 -8.16
N ASP A 107 20.12 5.19 -9.35
CA ASP A 107 21.01 4.77 -10.43
C ASP A 107 22.44 5.29 -10.16
N GLU A 108 23.43 4.43 -10.29
CA GLU A 108 24.82 4.71 -9.91
C GLU A 108 25.44 5.83 -10.77
N ASP A 109 25.19 5.81 -12.07
CA ASP A 109 25.74 6.81 -12.99
C ASP A 109 25.10 8.18 -12.75
N VAL A 110 23.79 8.21 -12.50
CA VAL A 110 23.08 9.43 -12.08
C VAL A 110 23.65 9.98 -10.78
N GLN A 111 23.91 9.12 -9.78
CA GLN A 111 24.52 9.55 -8.52
C GLN A 111 25.89 10.17 -8.73
N ASN A 112 26.75 9.50 -9.50
CA ASN A 112 28.11 9.97 -9.76
C ASN A 112 28.12 11.34 -10.45
N HIS A 113 27.28 11.54 -11.46
CA HIS A 113 27.17 12.83 -12.15
C HIS A 113 26.57 13.92 -11.27
N CYS A 114 25.53 13.61 -10.48
CA CYS A 114 24.96 14.56 -9.53
C CYS A 114 25.99 14.97 -8.45
N LEU A 115 26.72 14.00 -7.88
CA LEU A 115 27.76 14.24 -6.88
C LEU A 115 28.91 15.08 -7.45
N THR A 116 29.38 14.77 -8.65
CA THR A 116 30.43 15.54 -9.33
C THR A 116 29.99 16.99 -9.53
N TRP A 117 28.74 17.20 -9.96
CA TRP A 117 28.21 18.55 -10.09
C TRP A 117 28.12 19.24 -8.72
N LEU A 118 27.56 18.61 -7.69
CA LEU A 118 27.44 19.18 -6.34
C LEU A 118 28.80 19.57 -5.76
N GLN A 119 29.83 18.73 -5.93
CA GLN A 119 31.19 19.00 -5.47
C GLN A 119 31.86 20.18 -6.19
N SER A 120 31.42 20.49 -7.42
CA SER A 120 31.94 21.62 -8.20
C SER A 120 31.26 22.96 -7.86
N GLN A 121 30.16 22.96 -7.10
CA GLN A 121 29.43 24.17 -6.75
C GLN A 121 29.96 24.81 -5.45
N THR A 122 29.86 26.14 -5.35
CA THR A 122 30.05 26.86 -4.08
C THR A 122 28.83 26.65 -3.18
N SER A 123 29.03 26.45 -1.87
CA SER A 123 27.99 26.07 -0.89
C SER A 123 26.71 26.91 -0.97
N ASP A 124 26.83 28.21 -1.23
CA ASP A 124 25.72 29.16 -1.19
C ASP A 124 24.84 29.13 -2.45
N SER A 125 25.24 28.38 -3.47
CA SER A 125 24.54 28.25 -4.76
C SER A 125 23.72 26.95 -4.91
N ILE A 126 23.84 26.04 -3.94
CA ILE A 126 23.22 24.72 -4.00
C ILE A 126 21.79 24.80 -3.47
N SER A 127 20.81 24.55 -4.35
CA SER A 127 19.39 24.48 -4.00
C SER A 127 18.69 23.46 -4.88
N GLY A 128 17.50 23.01 -4.47
CA GLY A 128 16.66 22.16 -5.32
C GLY A 128 16.37 22.79 -6.68
N THR A 129 16.29 24.13 -6.75
CA THR A 129 16.06 24.84 -8.01
C THR A 129 17.28 24.71 -8.93
N THR A 130 18.48 24.98 -8.43
CA THR A 130 19.72 24.91 -9.23
C THR A 130 20.03 23.48 -9.67
N LEU A 131 19.85 22.48 -8.79
CA LEU A 131 20.03 21.08 -9.16
C LEU A 131 18.97 20.61 -10.18
N SER A 132 17.69 20.96 -10.01
CA SER A 132 16.66 20.56 -10.97
C SER A 132 16.91 21.14 -12.37
N HIS A 133 17.38 22.38 -12.43
CA HIS A 133 17.76 23.03 -13.68
C HIS A 133 18.97 22.34 -14.34
N TRP A 134 19.99 22.01 -13.55
CA TRP A 134 21.14 21.26 -14.07
C TRP A 134 20.76 19.87 -14.57
N VAL A 135 19.93 19.12 -13.82
CA VAL A 135 19.45 17.80 -14.25
C VAL A 135 18.73 17.89 -15.59
N ARG A 136 17.85 18.87 -15.76
CA ARG A 136 17.12 19.10 -17.01
C ARG A 136 18.03 19.45 -18.19
N THR A 137 19.09 20.22 -17.96
CA THR A 137 19.92 20.75 -19.05
C THR A 137 21.15 19.91 -19.37
N GLN A 138 21.71 19.19 -18.39
CA GLN A 138 23.03 18.55 -18.52
C GLN A 138 23.00 17.04 -18.31
N LEU A 139 22.12 16.50 -17.45
CA LEU A 139 22.20 15.08 -17.07
C LEU A 139 22.01 14.14 -18.26
N HIS A 140 21.05 14.44 -19.13
CA HIS A 140 20.80 13.64 -20.33
C HIS A 140 21.95 13.70 -21.34
N ILE A 141 22.66 14.84 -21.42
CA ILE A 141 23.85 14.99 -22.28
C ILE A 141 25.00 14.15 -21.72
N ASN A 142 25.24 14.26 -20.41
CA ASN A 142 26.33 13.57 -19.74
C ASN A 142 26.18 12.04 -19.74
N LEU A 143 24.94 11.55 -19.71
CA LEU A 143 24.60 10.13 -19.73
C LEU A 143 24.19 9.61 -21.12
N GLU A 144 24.32 10.44 -22.16
CA GLU A 144 23.92 10.11 -23.53
C GLU A 144 22.47 9.57 -23.65
N LEU A 145 21.58 10.08 -22.81
CA LEU A 145 20.17 9.69 -22.79
C LEU A 145 19.44 10.33 -23.98
N ARG A 146 18.58 9.55 -24.61
CA ARG A 146 17.75 10.00 -25.75
C ARG A 146 16.83 11.17 -25.35
N ASP A 147 16.31 11.14 -24.14
CA ASP A 147 15.28 12.08 -23.68
C ASP A 147 15.78 12.92 -22.49
N VAL A 148 15.28 14.15 -22.43
CA VAL A 148 15.55 15.08 -21.32
C VAL A 148 14.96 14.51 -20.02
N VAL A 149 15.78 14.52 -18.98
CA VAL A 149 15.35 14.16 -17.63
C VAL A 149 14.80 15.39 -16.92
N ASP A 150 13.50 15.41 -16.62
CA ASP A 150 12.89 16.51 -15.87
C ASP A 150 12.53 16.05 -14.45
N ILE A 151 13.05 16.76 -13.44
CA ILE A 151 12.70 16.54 -12.04
C ILE A 151 12.17 17.82 -11.41
N ARG A 152 11.22 17.68 -10.50
CA ARG A 152 10.70 18.84 -9.75
C ARG A 152 11.74 19.34 -8.75
N GLU A 153 11.73 20.63 -8.47
CA GLU A 153 12.54 21.26 -7.43
C GLU A 153 12.47 20.50 -6.09
N ARG A 154 11.26 20.18 -5.62
CA ARG A 154 11.07 19.41 -4.37
C ARG A 154 11.75 18.04 -4.37
N THR A 155 11.90 17.43 -5.55
CA THR A 155 12.54 16.12 -5.72
C THR A 155 14.04 16.31 -5.69
N ALA A 156 14.57 17.30 -6.42
CA ALA A 156 15.97 17.68 -6.38
C ALA A 156 16.43 18.09 -4.98
N GLN A 157 15.61 18.83 -4.23
CA GLN A 157 15.90 19.23 -2.85
C GLN A 157 16.04 18.04 -1.89
N ARG A 158 15.45 16.88 -2.22
CA ARG A 158 15.61 15.64 -1.45
C ARG A 158 16.86 14.84 -1.84
N TRP A 159 17.51 15.20 -2.95
CA TRP A 159 18.71 14.52 -3.45
C TRP A 159 19.99 15.20 -2.99
N ILE A 160 19.90 16.48 -2.61
CA ILE A 160 20.94 17.26 -1.92
C ILE A 160 20.89 16.90 -0.44
#